data_AF-A0A758CAF7-F1
#
_entry.id   AF-A0A758CAF7-F1
#
_cell.length_a   1.000
_cell.length_b   1.000
_cell.length_c   1.000
_cell.angle_alpha   90.00
_cell.angle_beta   90.00
_cell.angle_gamma   90.00
#
_symmetry.space_group_name_H-M   'P 1'
#
loop_
_entity.id
_entity.type
_entity.pdbx_description
1 polymer ?
#
loop_
_entity_poly.entity_id
_entity_poly.type
_entity_poly.pdbx_seq_one_letter_code
_entity_poly.pdbx_strand_id
1 'polypeptide(L)'
;MASWWMPLPQLRVMRALENGFVLLHYPQTDVYWWAVGGKCTQQGRALRNKGLICVENFGYSPQRIRMTPTGKNELGYNRHREID
;
A
#
# COMPACT_ATOMS: atom_id res chain seq x y z
N MET A 1 14.57 -18.11 1.17
CA MET A 1 14.13 -17.68 2.52
C MET A 1 13.11 -16.59 2.34
N ALA A 2 11.82 -16.86 2.56
CA ALA A 2 10.82 -15.81 2.60
C ALA A 2 11.22 -14.89 3.76
N SER A 3 11.53 -13.62 3.52
CA SER A 3 11.69 -12.66 4.60
C SER A 3 10.29 -12.44 5.18
N TRP A 4 9.95 -13.19 6.24
CA TRP A 4 8.65 -13.15 6.93
C TRP A 4 8.29 -11.76 7.49
N TRP A 5 9.17 -10.76 7.34
CA TRP A 5 9.09 -9.46 7.97
C TRP A 5 9.00 -8.37 6.90
N MET A 6 7.82 -7.75 6.82
CA MET A 6 7.61 -6.57 5.98
C MET A 6 8.42 -5.37 6.54
N PRO A 7 9.05 -4.54 5.70
CA PRO A 7 9.67 -3.30 6.17
C PRO A 7 8.64 -2.38 6.85
N LEU A 8 9.00 -1.76 7.99
CA LEU A 8 8.10 -0.90 8.76
C LEU A 8 7.41 0.20 7.92
N PRO A 9 8.09 0.90 6.99
CA PRO A 9 7.42 1.90 6.15
C PRO A 9 6.33 1.32 5.24
N GLN A 10 6.50 0.07 4.78
CA GLN A 10 5.47 -0.63 3.99
C GLN A 10 4.31 -1.08 4.88
N LEU A 11 4.62 -1.55 6.10
CA LEU A 11 3.61 -1.94 7.08
C LEU A 11 2.73 -0.76 7.51
N ARG A 12 3.32 0.42 7.70
CA ARG A 12 2.57 1.66 7.99
C ARG A 12 1.56 2.00 6.89
N VAL A 13 1.96 1.86 5.62
CA VAL A 13 1.03 2.07 4.49
C VAL A 13 -0.09 1.04 4.49
N MET A 14 0.23 -0.23 4.75
CA MET A 14 -0.79 -1.30 4.79
C MET A 14 -1.79 -1.11 5.93
N ARG A 15 -1.36 -0.71 7.13
CA ARG A 15 -2.27 -0.38 8.24
C ARG A 15 -3.10 0.87 7.97
N ALA A 16 -2.52 1.89 7.35
CA ALA A 16 -3.30 3.06 6.94
C ALA A 16 -4.42 2.67 5.96
N LEU A 17 -4.13 1.81 4.97
CA LEU A 17 -5.15 1.27 4.08
C LEU A 17 -6.22 0.44 4.82
N GLU A 18 -5.84 -0.38 5.81
CA GLU A 18 -6.78 -1.15 6.65
C GLU A 18 -7.69 -0.23 7.49
N ASN A 19 -7.14 0.86 8.01
CA ASN A 19 -7.87 1.89 8.75
C ASN A 19 -8.76 2.78 7.86
N GLY A 20 -8.82 2.51 6.55
CA GLY A 20 -9.69 3.23 5.61
C GLY A 20 -9.08 4.46 4.96
N PHE A 21 -7.77 4.73 5.14
CA PHE A 21 -7.10 5.80 4.40
C PHE A 21 -7.05 5.46 2.91
N VAL A 22 -7.34 6.46 2.07
CA VAL A 22 -7.37 6.28 0.62
C VAL A 22 -5.99 6.60 0.03
N LEU A 23 -5.41 5.61 -0.63
CA LEU A 23 -4.19 5.78 -1.41
C LEU A 23 -4.51 5.97 -2.89
N LEU A 24 -3.88 6.98 -3.50
CA LEU A 24 -4.05 7.36 -4.89
C LEU A 24 -2.76 7.10 -5.66
N HIS A 25 -2.90 6.67 -6.91
CA HIS A 25 -1.81 6.42 -7.83
C HIS A 25 -2.00 7.24 -9.11
N TYR A 26 -0.99 7.99 -9.50
CA TYR A 26 -0.95 8.74 -10.75
C TYR A 26 -0.13 7.95 -11.78
N PRO A 27 -0.78 7.23 -12.71
CA PRO A 27 -0.08 6.32 -13.62
C PRO A 27 0.89 7.04 -14.58
N GLN A 28 0.64 8.32 -14.89
CA GLN A 28 1.47 9.13 -15.79
C GLN A 28 2.87 9.40 -15.22
N THR A 29 2.96 9.56 -13.91
CA THR A 29 4.21 9.90 -13.20
C THR A 29 4.68 8.79 -12.25
N ASP A 30 3.91 7.70 -12.16
CA ASP A 30 4.09 6.58 -11.22
C ASP A 30 4.34 7.07 -9.78
N VAL A 31 3.48 8.01 -9.36
CA VAL A 31 3.48 8.65 -8.03
C VAL A 31 2.35 8.09 -7.18
N TYR A 32 2.65 7.83 -5.90
CA TYR A 32 1.65 7.41 -4.91
C TYR A 32 1.50 8.50 -3.85
N TRP A 33 0.25 8.84 -3.55
CA TRP A 33 -0.12 9.93 -2.67
C TRP A 33 -1.33 9.54 -1.82
N TRP A 34 -1.31 9.87 -0.53
CA TRP A 34 -2.50 9.79 0.30
C TRP A 34 -3.51 10.88 -0.08
N ALA A 35 -4.80 10.55 -0.08
CA ALA A 35 -5.86 11.51 -0.32
C ALA A 35 -5.90 12.65 0.72
N VAL A 36 -5.42 12.38 1.94
CA VAL A 36 -5.32 13.36 3.04
C VAL A 36 -4.03 14.20 2.99
N GLY A 37 -3.19 14.01 1.96
CA GLY A 37 -1.88 14.65 1.85
C GLY A 37 -0.73 13.75 2.33
N GLY A 38 0.46 13.95 1.78
CA GLY A 38 1.66 13.13 2.03
C GLY A 38 1.99 12.13 0.90
N LYS A 39 3.22 12.21 0.40
CA LYS A 39 3.77 11.35 -0.66
C LYS A 39 4.31 10.05 -0.08
N CYS A 40 3.99 8.92 -0.69
CA CYS A 40 4.51 7.60 -0.29
C CYS A 40 4.92 6.72 -1.49
N THR A 41 5.44 7.36 -2.54
CA THR A 41 5.79 6.72 -3.82
C THR A 41 6.67 5.48 -3.68
N GLN A 42 7.74 5.53 -2.88
CA GLN A 42 8.65 4.40 -2.76
C GLN A 42 7.97 3.17 -2.13
N GLN A 43 7.19 3.40 -1.08
CA GLN A 43 6.47 2.35 -0.35
C GLN A 43 5.33 1.79 -1.19
N GLY A 44 4.54 2.66 -1.83
CA GLY A 44 3.48 2.27 -2.76
C GLY A 44 4.01 1.44 -3.92
N ARG A 45 5.09 1.89 -4.58
CA ARG A 45 5.72 1.12 -5.67
C ARG A 45 6.20 -0.26 -5.19
N ALA A 46 6.86 -0.32 -4.03
CA ALA A 46 7.34 -1.58 -3.47
C ALA A 46 6.19 -2.55 -3.14
N LEU A 47 5.10 -2.07 -2.54
CA LEU A 47 3.93 -2.87 -2.22
C LEU A 47 3.22 -3.37 -3.49
N ARG A 48 3.12 -2.52 -4.53
CA ARG A 48 2.52 -2.91 -5.82
C ARG A 48 3.37 -3.96 -6.52
N ASN A 49 4.70 -3.79 -6.55
CA ASN A 49 5.61 -4.78 -7.15
C ASN A 49 5.55 -6.14 -6.42
N LYS A 50 5.26 -6.14 -5.12
CA LYS A 50 5.01 -7.35 -4.33
C LYS A 50 3.59 -7.91 -4.48
N GLY A 51 2.71 -7.27 -5.23
CA GLY A 51 1.31 -7.69 -5.41
C GLY A 51 0.42 -7.54 -4.17
N LEU A 52 0.85 -6.76 -3.17
CA LEU A 52 0.12 -6.58 -1.90
C LEU A 52 -0.97 -5.50 -2.01
N ILE A 53 -0.82 -4.61 -2.98
CA ILE A 53 -1.81 -3.59 -3.34
C ILE A 53 -2.03 -3.62 -4.86
N CYS A 54 -3.23 -3.26 -5.29
CA CYS A 54 -3.57 -3.16 -6.70
C CYS A 54 -4.45 -1.94 -6.98
N VAL A 55 -4.51 -1.58 -8.26
CA VAL A 55 -5.43 -0.54 -8.74
C VAL A 55 -6.85 -1.09 -8.69
N GLU A 56 -7.75 -0.33 -8.06
CA GLU A 56 -9.18 -0.65 -8.00
C GLU A 56 -9.89 -0.24 -9.29
N ASN A 57 -9.61 0.98 -9.78
CA ASN A 57 -10.28 1.56 -10.94
C ASN A 57 -9.30 1.83 -12.08
N PHE A 58 -9.59 1.26 -13.25
CA PHE A 58 -8.85 1.50 -14.48
C PHE A 58 -9.51 2.63 -15.30
N GLY A 59 -8.72 3.42 -16.02
CA GLY A 59 -9.23 4.47 -16.92
C GLY A 59 -9.43 5.87 -16.31
N TYR A 60 -9.21 6.04 -14.99
CA TYR A 60 -9.29 7.35 -14.32
C TYR A 60 -7.95 7.71 -13.68
N SER A 61 -7.63 9.01 -13.61
CA SER A 61 -6.45 9.55 -12.92
C SER A 61 -6.89 10.64 -11.94
N PRO A 62 -6.54 10.57 -10.64
CA PRO A 62 -5.78 9.49 -10.01
C PRO A 62 -6.55 8.17 -9.90
N GLN A 63 -5.83 7.06 -9.98
CA GLN A 63 -6.33 5.73 -9.73
C GLN A 63 -6.41 5.46 -8.23
N ARG A 64 -7.51 4.86 -7.76
CA ARG A 64 -7.61 4.38 -6.38
C ARG A 64 -6.84 3.08 -6.22
N ILE A 65 -6.10 2.98 -5.13
CA ILE A 65 -5.41 1.77 -4.74
C ILE A 65 -6.20 1.06 -3.64
N ARG A 66 -6.32 -0.26 -3.77
CA ARG A 66 -6.87 -1.14 -2.76
C ARG A 66 -5.87 -2.21 -2.36
N MET A 67 -6.06 -2.77 -1.17
CA MET A 67 -5.30 -3.92 -0.70
C MET A 67 -5.78 -5.21 -1.39
N THR A 68 -4.86 -6.07 -1.82
CA THR A 68 -5.20 -7.38 -2.38
C THR A 68 -5.50 -8.39 -1.26
N PRO A 69 -6.14 -9.54 -1.56
CA PRO A 69 -6.26 -10.64 -0.58
C PRO A 69 -4.90 -11.07 -0.02
N THR A 70 -3.86 -11.14 -0.87
CA THR A 70 -2.48 -11.42 -0.46
C THR A 70 -1.96 -10.35 0.51
N GLY A 71 -2.22 -9.07 0.21
CA GLY A 71 -1.88 -7.96 1.10
C GLY A 71 -2.51 -8.06 2.48
N LYS A 72 -3.80 -8.45 2.55
CA LYS A 72 -4.51 -8.66 3.82
C LYS A 72 -3.89 -9.81 4.63
N ASN A 73 -3.54 -10.91 3.97
CA ASN A 73 -2.88 -12.04 4.63
C ASN A 73 -1.51 -11.62 5.21
N GLU A 74 -0.68 -10.91 4.42
CA GLU A 74 0.61 -10.38 4.86
C GLU A 74 0.47 -9.40 6.03
N LEU A 75 -0.54 -8.54 6.00
CA LEU A 75 -0.84 -7.65 7.12
C LEU A 75 -1.25 -8.44 8.37
N GLY A 76 -2.03 -9.50 8.21
CA GLY A 76 -2.41 -10.43 9.28
C GLY A 76 -1.21 -11.07 9.96
N TYR A 77 -0.22 -11.54 9.20
CA TYR A 77 1.03 -12.07 9.76
C TYR A 77 1.86 -11.02 10.52
N ASN A 78 1.75 -9.75 10.13
CA ASN A 78 2.47 -8.64 10.74
C ASN A 78 1.62 -7.86 11.78
N ARG A 79 0.41 -8.34 12.13
CA ARG A 79 -0.57 -7.58 12.94
C ARG A 79 -0.05 -7.16 14.32
N HIS A 80 0.82 -7.96 14.93
CA HIS A 80 1.33 -7.73 16.28
C HIS A 80 2.55 -6.82 16.34
N ARG A 81 3.07 -6.38 15.18
CA ARG A 81 4.28 -5.55 15.15
C ARG A 81 3.94 -4.11 15.51
N GLU A 82 4.77 -3.52 16.37
CA GLU A 82 4.71 -2.09 16.67
C GLU A 82 5.20 -1.29 15.46
N ILE A 83 4.49 -0.20 15.17
CA ILE A 83 4.78 0.76 14.10
C ILE A 83 4.66 2.16 14.71
N ASP A 84 5.37 2.37 15.82
CA ASP A 84 5.62 3.70 16.37
C ASP A 84 6.64 4.42 15.48
#